data_AF-A0AAV9EX16-F1
#
_entry.id   AF-A0AAV9EX16-F1
#
_cell.length_a   1.000
_cell.length_b   1.000
_cell.length_c   1.000
_cell.angle_alpha   90.00
_cell.angle_beta   90.00
_cell.angle_gamma   90.00
#
_symmetry.space_group_name_H-M   'P 1'
#
loop_
_entity.id
_entity.type
_entity.pdbx_description
1 polymer ?
#
loop_
_entity_poly.entity_id
_entity_poly.type
_entity_poly.pdbx_seq_one_letter_code
_entity_poly.pdbx_strand_id
1 'polypeptide(L)'
;MKKKRTTIEKEVVIVGGGPSGLATAACLKVLSITNIAILERENCICSLWKKRTYDRLHLHLHKNLCSLPHMPYPSNSPSYVPRSGVVDYLDSYAKRFDVRPTFNSDVQKVGFDEEEGRWRVVVGTGEEVVEYMARFVVVASGENVEGVVPEVKGLEGFGGEVLHSSQYRSGKECEGKDVLVVGCGNSGMEIACDLAESGARTSIVVRSPVLPSLASVRGSEVRFVDGKTLQFDVIVFATGYKRTVKNWLKVSDDGYLIDDDGMAKQEFPNHWKGMNGLYCAGLKRRGFYGSSEDALNIANDINNLLKLRETLSSEQK
;
A
#
# COMPACT_ATOMS: atom_id res chain seq x y z
N MET A 1 27.89 13.75 19.92
CA MET A 1 26.84 14.78 20.02
C MET A 1 25.53 14.08 20.40
N LYS A 2 24.78 14.58 21.39
CA LYS A 2 23.48 13.99 21.79
C LYS A 2 22.45 14.29 20.69
N LYS A 3 21.84 13.25 20.11
CA LYS A 3 20.75 13.38 19.13
C LYS A 3 19.62 14.21 19.75
N LYS A 4 19.17 15.26 19.05
CA LYS A 4 18.06 16.11 19.51
C LYS A 4 16.77 15.29 19.33
N ARG A 5 16.28 14.67 20.41
CA ARG A 5 15.02 13.94 20.42
C ARG A 5 13.89 14.91 20.71
N THR A 6 12.93 15.00 19.80
CA THR A 6 11.67 15.72 20.01
C THR A 6 10.57 14.69 20.17
N THR A 7 9.83 14.75 21.29
CA THR A 7 8.68 13.88 21.54
C THR A 7 7.39 14.66 21.29
N ILE A 8 6.45 14.06 20.54
CA ILE A 8 5.16 14.65 20.17
C ILE A 8 4.04 13.73 20.65
N GLU A 9 3.14 14.25 21.48
CA GLU A 9 1.98 13.51 21.97
C GLU A 9 0.80 13.60 20.99
N LYS A 10 0.20 12.46 20.69
CA LYS A 10 -0.99 12.36 19.82
C LYS A 10 -2.00 11.38 20.38
N GLU A 11 -3.25 11.55 19.98
CA GLU A 11 -4.30 10.58 20.27
C GLU A 11 -4.13 9.35 19.40
N VAL A 12 -4.02 9.59 18.09
CA VAL A 12 -3.90 8.56 17.06
C VAL A 12 -2.73 8.89 16.15
N VAL A 13 -1.86 7.92 15.89
CA VAL A 13 -0.84 7.99 14.84
C VAL A 13 -1.22 7.06 13.71
N ILE A 14 -1.34 7.58 12.50
CA ILE A 14 -1.65 6.85 11.27
C ILE A 14 -0.37 6.75 10.45
N VAL A 15 0.07 5.53 10.12
CA VAL A 15 1.27 5.28 9.32
C VAL A 15 0.86 5.03 7.88
N GLY A 16 1.10 6.00 7.00
CA GLY A 16 0.78 5.96 5.56
C GLY A 16 -0.28 6.99 5.16
N GLY A 17 0.02 7.78 4.13
CA GLY A 17 -0.86 8.76 3.49
C GLY A 17 -1.51 8.25 2.20
N GLY A 18 -1.70 6.92 2.10
CA GLY A 18 -2.48 6.27 1.03
C GLY A 18 -3.99 6.37 1.24
N PRO A 19 -4.82 5.80 0.33
CA PRO A 19 -6.28 5.87 0.44
C PRO A 19 -6.83 5.41 1.79
N SER A 20 -6.27 4.34 2.38
CA SER A 20 -6.68 3.82 3.68
C SER A 20 -6.38 4.81 4.82
N GLY A 21 -5.18 5.42 4.83
CA GLY A 21 -4.81 6.40 5.85
C GLY A 21 -5.61 7.70 5.74
N LEU A 22 -5.89 8.15 4.52
CA LEU A 22 -6.77 9.31 4.29
C LEU A 22 -8.21 9.04 4.77
N ALA A 23 -8.75 7.86 4.45
CA ALA A 23 -10.08 7.45 4.89
C ALA A 23 -10.18 7.39 6.42
N THR A 24 -9.21 6.74 7.08
CA THR A 24 -9.18 6.67 8.55
C THR A 24 -9.13 8.07 9.17
N ALA A 25 -8.25 8.96 8.67
CA ALA A 25 -8.16 10.31 9.19
C ALA A 25 -9.47 11.10 9.00
N ALA A 26 -10.13 10.97 7.85
CA ALA A 26 -11.41 11.62 7.58
C ALA A 26 -12.51 11.09 8.52
N CYS A 27 -12.63 9.78 8.71
CA CYS A 27 -13.60 9.17 9.63
C CYS A 27 -13.38 9.64 11.09
N LEU A 28 -12.13 9.68 11.55
CA LEU A 28 -11.79 10.19 12.89
C LEU A 28 -12.20 11.66 13.05
N LYS A 29 -11.92 12.50 12.04
CA LYS A 29 -12.31 13.92 12.05
C LYS A 29 -13.82 14.12 12.04
N VAL A 30 -14.58 13.31 11.30
CA VAL A 30 -16.05 13.33 11.33
C VAL A 30 -16.58 13.05 12.74
N LEU A 31 -15.88 12.22 13.51
CA LEU A 31 -16.18 11.95 14.93
C LEU A 31 -15.52 12.94 15.90
N SER A 32 -15.01 14.07 15.42
CA SER A 32 -14.33 15.12 16.20
C SER A 32 -13.03 14.70 16.89
N ILE A 33 -12.43 13.57 16.49
CA ILE A 33 -11.12 13.12 16.98
C ILE A 33 -10.04 13.76 16.10
N THR A 34 -9.54 14.92 16.54
CA THR A 34 -8.66 15.79 15.73
C THR A 34 -7.20 15.79 16.15
N ASN A 35 -6.86 15.30 17.35
CA ASN A 35 -5.48 15.19 17.82
C ASN A 35 -4.76 14.00 17.19
N ILE A 36 -4.62 14.01 15.87
CA ILE A 36 -4.05 12.91 15.09
C ILE A 36 -2.75 13.35 14.40
N ALA A 37 -1.90 12.39 14.08
CA ALA A 37 -0.78 12.57 13.15
C ALA A 37 -0.85 11.53 12.05
N ILE A 38 -0.57 11.94 10.82
CA ILE A 38 -0.49 11.04 9.66
C ILE A 38 0.92 11.16 9.11
N LEU A 39 1.65 10.06 9.12
CA LEU A 39 3.06 10.01 8.77
C LEU A 39 3.20 9.37 7.38
N GLU A 40 3.63 10.13 6.40
CA GLU A 40 3.82 9.67 5.02
C GLU A 40 5.30 9.78 4.64
N ARG A 41 5.86 8.66 4.16
CA ARG A 41 7.26 8.56 3.78
C ARG A 41 7.58 9.41 2.55
N GLU A 42 6.66 9.48 1.61
CA GLU A 42 6.83 10.20 0.35
C GLU A 42 6.48 11.70 0.53
N ASN A 43 6.83 12.51 -0.47
CA ASN A 43 6.52 13.94 -0.50
C ASN A 43 5.08 14.26 -0.98
N CYS A 44 4.20 13.26 -1.09
CA CYS A 44 2.83 13.44 -1.55
C CYS A 44 1.89 12.35 -1.02
N ILE A 45 0.60 12.65 -0.93
CA ILE A 45 -0.44 11.64 -0.64
C ILE A 45 -0.56 10.63 -1.78
N CYS A 46 -0.99 9.41 -1.45
CA CYS A 46 -1.32 8.36 -2.41
C CYS A 46 -0.22 8.14 -3.47
N SER A 47 1.04 8.14 -3.04
CA SER A 47 2.23 8.06 -3.89
C SER A 47 2.21 6.89 -4.88
N LEU A 48 1.58 5.76 -4.54
CA LEU A 48 1.35 4.64 -5.47
C LEU A 48 0.59 5.12 -6.73
N TRP A 49 -0.54 5.81 -6.55
CA TRP A 49 -1.36 6.34 -7.64
C TRP A 49 -0.70 7.52 -8.37
N LYS A 50 0.01 8.37 -7.64
CA LYS A 50 0.63 9.56 -8.25
C LYS A 50 1.92 9.26 -8.99
N LYS A 51 2.74 8.33 -8.50
CA LYS A 51 4.12 8.12 -8.99
C LYS A 51 4.38 6.76 -9.59
N ARG A 52 3.57 5.72 -9.31
CA ARG A 52 3.94 4.32 -9.60
C ARG A 52 2.94 3.56 -10.46
N THR A 53 1.77 4.12 -10.74
CA THR A 53 0.80 3.55 -11.68
C THR A 53 1.05 4.04 -13.11
N TYR A 54 0.82 3.17 -14.08
CA TYR A 54 0.93 3.45 -15.51
C TYR A 54 -0.27 4.25 -16.03
N ASP A 55 -0.08 4.96 -17.15
CA ASP A 55 -1.01 6.01 -17.59
C ASP A 55 -2.38 5.48 -18.01
N ARG A 56 -2.41 4.29 -18.62
CA ARG A 56 -3.62 3.64 -19.11
C ARG A 56 -4.53 3.10 -18.02
N LEU A 57 -4.06 2.98 -16.78
CA LEU A 57 -4.79 2.32 -15.70
C LEU A 57 -6.21 2.90 -15.53
N HIS A 58 -7.20 2.01 -15.51
CA HIS A 58 -8.55 2.30 -15.04
C HIS A 58 -8.87 1.45 -13.82
N LEU A 59 -9.81 1.91 -12.99
CA LEU A 59 -10.38 1.04 -11.95
C LEU A 59 -11.04 -0.17 -12.63
N HIS A 60 -10.66 -1.37 -12.22
CA HIS A 60 -11.31 -2.61 -12.69
C HIS A 60 -12.67 -2.87 -12.01
N LEU A 61 -13.00 -2.09 -10.98
CA LEU A 61 -14.29 -2.13 -10.28
C LEU A 61 -15.08 -0.85 -10.57
N HIS A 62 -16.40 -0.98 -10.50
CA HIS A 62 -17.31 0.15 -10.66
C HIS A 62 -17.04 1.22 -9.59
N LYS A 63 -17.09 2.50 -9.96
CA LYS A 63 -16.78 3.66 -9.09
C LYS A 63 -17.46 3.61 -7.71
N ASN A 64 -18.67 3.07 -7.63
CA ASN A 64 -19.42 2.95 -6.38
C ASN A 64 -18.75 2.03 -5.34
N LEU A 65 -17.99 1.02 -5.79
CA LEU A 65 -17.19 0.14 -4.94
C LEU A 65 -15.81 0.71 -4.62
N CYS A 66 -15.47 1.88 -5.19
CA CYS A 66 -14.16 2.49 -5.03
C CYS A 66 -14.19 3.85 -4.32
N SER A 67 -15.34 4.23 -3.76
CA SER A 67 -15.48 5.47 -2.99
C SER A 67 -14.94 5.29 -1.57
N LEU A 68 -14.20 6.29 -1.09
CA LEU A 68 -13.84 6.43 0.32
C LEU A 68 -15.03 6.93 1.15
N PRO A 69 -15.05 6.68 2.48
CA PRO A 69 -16.17 7.02 3.34
C PRO A 69 -16.55 8.50 3.24
N HIS A 70 -17.85 8.77 3.31
CA HIS A 70 -18.42 10.13 3.33
C HIS A 70 -18.26 10.95 2.03
N MET A 71 -17.68 10.38 0.96
CA MET A 71 -17.53 11.09 -0.31
C MET A 71 -17.64 10.13 -1.51
N PRO A 72 -18.85 9.92 -2.07
CA PRO A 72 -18.99 9.16 -3.30
C PRO A 72 -18.30 9.87 -4.47
N TYR A 73 -17.96 9.12 -5.52
CA TYR A 73 -17.59 9.74 -6.79
C TYR A 73 -18.74 10.61 -7.33
N PRO A 74 -18.42 11.73 -8.02
CA PRO A 74 -19.41 12.53 -8.73
C PRO A 74 -20.30 11.68 -9.68
N SER A 75 -21.55 12.09 -9.84
CA SER A 75 -22.51 11.39 -10.70
C SER A 75 -22.05 11.33 -12.16
N ASN A 76 -21.38 12.37 -12.63
CA ASN A 76 -20.80 12.49 -13.98
C ASN A 76 -19.47 11.74 -14.16
N SER A 77 -18.88 11.15 -13.12
CA SER A 77 -17.66 10.35 -13.28
C SER A 77 -17.93 9.07 -14.08
N PRO A 78 -16.98 8.58 -14.91
CA PRO A 78 -17.11 7.31 -15.62
C PRO A 78 -17.35 6.14 -14.67
N SER A 79 -18.06 5.10 -15.14
CA SER A 79 -18.30 3.88 -14.35
C SER A 79 -17.00 3.20 -13.92
N TYR A 80 -15.99 3.21 -14.80
CA TYR A 80 -14.63 2.74 -14.54
C TYR A 80 -13.69 3.94 -14.64
N VAL A 81 -13.25 4.44 -13.49
CA VAL A 81 -12.55 5.73 -13.41
C VAL A 81 -11.11 5.58 -13.90
N PRO A 82 -10.63 6.43 -14.83
CA PRO A 82 -9.22 6.44 -15.23
C PRO A 82 -8.33 6.89 -14.07
N ARG A 83 -7.02 6.55 -14.15
CA ARG A 83 -6.01 6.93 -13.16
C ARG A 83 -6.09 8.42 -12.75
N SER A 84 -6.19 9.32 -13.72
CA SER A 84 -6.30 10.77 -13.47
C SER A 84 -7.50 11.11 -12.58
N GLY A 85 -8.68 10.54 -12.88
CA GLY A 85 -9.88 10.74 -12.08
C GLY A 85 -9.78 10.18 -10.66
N VAL A 86 -9.03 9.10 -10.45
CA VAL A 86 -8.74 8.58 -9.09
C VAL A 86 -7.82 9.53 -8.34
N VAL A 87 -6.79 10.07 -8.99
CA VAL A 87 -5.88 11.05 -8.37
C VAL A 87 -6.62 12.33 -7.98
N ASP A 88 -7.45 12.88 -8.88
CA ASP A 88 -8.25 14.08 -8.62
C ASP A 88 -9.25 13.86 -7.48
N TYR A 89 -9.87 12.68 -7.44
CA TYR A 89 -10.76 12.28 -6.36
C TYR A 89 -10.05 12.24 -5.01
N LEU A 90 -8.84 11.64 -4.94
CA LEU A 90 -8.07 11.54 -3.70
C LEU A 90 -7.58 12.92 -3.22
N ASP A 91 -7.15 13.79 -4.13
CA ASP A 91 -6.79 15.18 -3.79
C ASP A 91 -8.00 15.98 -3.29
N SER A 92 -9.16 15.79 -3.92
CA SER A 92 -10.42 16.40 -3.49
C SER A 92 -10.85 15.88 -2.11
N TYR A 93 -10.64 14.58 -1.85
CA TYR A 93 -10.94 13.94 -0.58
C TYR A 93 -10.10 14.53 0.56
N ALA A 94 -8.78 14.58 0.37
CA ALA A 94 -7.87 15.16 1.35
C ALA A 94 -8.21 16.63 1.64
N LYS A 95 -8.54 17.43 0.61
CA LYS A 95 -8.99 18.81 0.77
C LYS A 95 -10.30 18.92 1.55
N ARG A 96 -11.33 18.14 1.19
CA ARG A 96 -12.66 18.18 1.79
C ARG A 96 -12.62 17.92 3.30
N PHE A 97 -11.82 16.95 3.74
CA PHE A 97 -11.69 16.57 5.15
C PHE A 97 -10.47 17.20 5.84
N ASP A 98 -9.80 18.15 5.18
CA ASP A 98 -8.61 18.84 5.66
C ASP A 98 -7.50 17.86 6.14
N VAL A 99 -7.34 16.74 5.46
CA VAL A 99 -6.38 15.70 5.82
C VAL A 99 -5.00 16.12 5.33
N ARG A 100 -4.09 16.40 6.26
CA ARG A 100 -2.74 16.90 5.98
C ARG A 100 -1.67 15.98 6.58
N PRO A 101 -1.12 15.04 5.80
CA PRO A 101 -0.01 14.23 6.27
C PRO A 101 1.26 15.04 6.47
N THR A 102 2.05 14.65 7.47
CA THR A 102 3.45 15.04 7.59
C THR A 102 4.24 14.19 6.59
N PHE A 103 4.69 14.84 5.52
CA PHE A 103 5.45 14.19 4.46
C PHE A 103 6.92 13.96 4.85
N ASN A 104 7.62 13.16 4.04
CA ASN A 104 9.02 12.78 4.27
C ASN A 104 9.26 12.21 5.68
N SER A 105 8.23 11.58 6.24
CA SER A 105 8.21 11.04 7.60
C SER A 105 8.26 9.53 7.53
N ASP A 106 9.47 8.99 7.38
CA ASP A 106 9.68 7.55 7.29
C ASP A 106 9.67 6.89 8.67
N VAL A 107 8.63 6.11 8.96
CA VAL A 107 8.48 5.39 10.23
C VAL A 107 9.45 4.21 10.28
N GLN A 108 10.41 4.27 11.21
CA GLN A 108 11.47 3.26 11.37
C GLN A 108 11.12 2.20 12.41
N LYS A 109 10.38 2.58 13.45
CA LYS A 109 10.03 1.69 14.55
C LYS A 109 8.69 2.05 15.16
N VAL A 110 7.89 1.03 15.44
CA VAL A 110 6.69 1.12 16.27
C VAL A 110 6.80 0.08 17.38
N GLY A 111 6.61 0.48 18.63
CA GLY A 111 6.60 -0.42 19.77
C GLY A 111 5.65 0.07 20.86
N PHE A 112 5.05 -0.86 21.60
CA PHE A 112 4.22 -0.52 22.75
C PHE A 112 5.10 -0.40 24.00
N ASP A 113 4.89 0.66 24.76
CA ASP A 113 5.53 0.94 26.03
C ASP A 113 4.56 0.49 27.14
N GLU A 114 4.83 -0.66 27.76
CA GLU A 114 3.96 -1.27 28.78
C GLU A 114 3.91 -0.44 30.07
N GLU A 115 4.98 0.30 30.40
CA GLU A 115 5.03 1.14 31.59
C GLU A 115 4.13 2.37 31.43
N GLU A 116 4.16 2.99 30.26
CA GLU A 116 3.38 4.19 29.94
C GLU A 116 1.98 3.86 29.37
N GLY A 117 1.73 2.61 28.99
CA GLY A 117 0.51 2.15 28.32
C GLY A 117 0.26 2.87 26.99
N ARG A 118 1.33 3.19 26.24
CA ARG A 118 1.28 3.97 24.99
C ARG A 118 2.18 3.40 23.91
N TRP A 119 1.80 3.65 22.66
CA TRP A 119 2.65 3.37 21.51
C TRP A 119 3.70 4.45 21.33
N ARG A 120 4.91 4.01 21.04
CA ARG A 120 6.05 4.82 20.65
C ARG A 120 6.36 4.59 19.16
N VAL A 121 6.25 5.66 18.37
CA VAL A 121 6.48 5.65 16.92
C VAL A 121 7.68 6.53 16.60
N VAL A 122 8.74 5.93 16.06
CA VAL A 122 10.00 6.59 15.73
C VAL A 122 10.05 6.90 14.25
N VAL A 123 10.29 8.17 13.92
CA VAL A 123 10.31 8.70 12.56
C VAL A 123 11.71 9.24 12.23
N GLY A 124 12.23 8.86 11.06
CA GLY A 124 13.52 9.32 10.53
C GLY A 124 14.72 8.49 10.98
N THR A 125 15.85 8.68 10.29
CA THR A 125 17.15 8.07 10.61
C THR A 125 18.22 9.18 10.72
N GLY A 126 19.31 8.94 11.46
CA GLY A 126 20.41 9.90 11.59
C GLY A 126 20.27 10.88 12.77
N GLU A 127 20.42 12.17 12.51
CA GLU A 127 20.52 13.26 13.52
C GLU A 127 19.17 13.85 13.95
N GLU A 128 18.15 13.81 13.09
CA GLU A 128 16.79 14.29 13.36
C GLU A 128 15.83 13.11 13.51
N VAL A 129 15.71 12.62 14.75
CA VAL A 129 14.77 11.57 15.11
C VAL A 129 13.62 12.19 15.89
N VAL A 130 12.41 12.05 15.36
CA VAL A 130 11.17 12.49 16.03
C VAL A 130 10.46 11.27 16.58
N GLU A 131 10.04 11.35 17.84
CA GLU A 131 9.29 10.30 18.51
C GLU A 131 7.85 10.77 18.72
N TYR A 132 6.88 9.96 18.31
CA TYR A 132 5.47 10.19 18.61
C TYR A 132 5.02 9.20 19.68
N MET A 133 4.35 9.71 20.70
CA MET A 133 3.68 8.91 21.71
C MET A 133 2.18 8.97 21.45
N ALA A 134 1.52 7.82 21.37
CA ALA A 134 0.10 7.74 21.03
C ALA A 134 -0.62 6.63 21.76
N ARG A 135 -1.92 6.82 22.00
CA ARG A 135 -2.78 5.77 22.56
C ARG A 135 -3.20 4.76 21.51
N PHE A 136 -3.40 5.23 20.29
CA PHE A 136 -3.81 4.39 19.17
C PHE A 136 -2.84 4.53 17.99
N VAL A 137 -2.56 3.41 17.33
CA VAL A 137 -1.76 3.38 16.09
C VAL A 137 -2.54 2.68 15.01
N VAL A 138 -2.63 3.29 13.84
CA VAL A 138 -3.24 2.71 12.65
C VAL A 138 -2.18 2.47 11.59
N VAL A 139 -1.96 1.22 11.22
CA VAL A 139 -1.08 0.82 10.12
C VAL A 139 -1.85 0.88 8.81
N ALA A 140 -1.53 1.88 7.97
CA ALA A 140 -2.16 2.15 6.68
C ALA A 140 -1.10 2.30 5.55
N SER A 141 0.02 1.59 5.69
CA SER A 141 1.20 1.71 4.81
C SER A 141 0.99 1.14 3.39
N GLY A 142 -0.11 0.44 3.16
CA GLY A 142 -0.38 -0.26 1.92
C GLY A 142 0.48 -1.52 1.71
N GLU A 143 0.17 -2.27 0.66
CA GLU A 143 0.75 -3.58 0.38
C GLU A 143 1.91 -3.57 -0.64
N ASN A 144 2.05 -2.49 -1.43
CA ASN A 144 2.79 -2.47 -2.71
C ASN A 144 4.01 -1.53 -2.70
N VAL A 145 4.90 -1.70 -1.73
CA VAL A 145 5.99 -0.74 -1.50
C VAL A 145 7.28 -1.12 -2.26
N GLU A 146 7.57 -2.40 -2.43
CA GLU A 146 8.79 -2.89 -3.09
C GLU A 146 8.44 -3.91 -4.19
N GLY A 147 8.78 -3.56 -5.43
CA GLY A 147 8.62 -4.46 -6.56
C GLY A 147 9.51 -5.68 -6.39
N VAL A 148 8.95 -6.88 -6.60
CA VAL A 148 9.72 -8.12 -6.47
C VAL A 148 10.05 -8.61 -7.85
N VAL A 149 11.32 -8.46 -8.21
CA VAL A 149 11.92 -9.21 -9.30
C VAL A 149 12.40 -10.54 -8.70
N PRO A 150 11.88 -11.69 -9.14
CA PRO A 150 12.33 -12.98 -8.65
C PRO A 150 13.77 -13.23 -9.09
N GLU A 151 14.52 -13.96 -8.29
CA GLU A 151 15.85 -14.40 -8.69
C GLU A 151 15.72 -15.37 -9.87
N VAL A 152 16.23 -14.94 -11.03
CA VAL A 152 16.28 -15.77 -12.24
C VAL A 152 17.74 -15.88 -12.64
N LYS A 153 18.24 -17.11 -12.71
CA LYS A 153 19.63 -17.39 -13.08
C LYS A 153 19.93 -16.82 -14.47
N GLY A 154 20.96 -15.96 -14.56
CA GLY A 154 21.41 -15.34 -15.81
C GLY A 154 20.68 -14.05 -16.18
N LEU A 155 19.76 -13.56 -15.34
CA LEU A 155 19.04 -12.29 -15.57
C LEU A 155 20.00 -11.10 -15.58
N GLU A 156 21.06 -11.15 -14.78
CA GLU A 156 22.14 -10.16 -14.72
C GLU A 156 22.92 -10.01 -16.04
N GLY A 157 22.90 -11.04 -16.89
CA GLY A 157 23.54 -11.04 -18.21
C GLY A 157 22.60 -10.73 -19.35
N PHE A 158 21.34 -10.37 -19.08
CA PHE A 158 20.35 -10.03 -20.10
C PHE A 158 20.70 -8.68 -20.76
N GLY A 159 20.84 -8.66 -22.08
CA GLY A 159 21.25 -7.47 -22.83
C GLY A 159 20.11 -6.47 -23.09
N GLY A 160 18.87 -6.83 -22.74
CA GLY A 160 17.69 -5.98 -22.87
C GLY A 160 17.30 -5.29 -21.56
N GLU A 161 16.19 -4.57 -21.59
CA GLU A 161 15.68 -3.86 -20.42
C GLU A 161 14.87 -4.80 -19.50
N VAL A 162 15.06 -4.67 -18.19
CA VAL A 162 14.32 -5.42 -17.17
C VAL A 162 13.56 -4.43 -16.30
N LEU A 163 12.23 -4.50 -16.35
CA LEU A 163 11.34 -3.61 -15.61
C LEU A 163 10.42 -4.42 -14.68
N HIS A 164 10.24 -3.92 -13.45
CA HIS A 164 9.10 -4.33 -12.63
C HIS A 164 7.86 -3.52 -13.03
N SER A 165 6.66 -4.06 -12.81
CA SER A 165 5.39 -3.39 -13.12
C SER A 165 5.23 -1.97 -12.53
N SER A 166 5.92 -1.67 -11.42
CA SER A 166 5.94 -0.33 -10.79
C SER A 166 6.77 0.72 -11.55
N GLN A 167 7.69 0.28 -12.39
CA GLN A 167 8.55 1.13 -13.23
C GLN A 167 7.92 1.36 -14.62
N TYR A 168 7.07 0.43 -15.08
CA TYR A 168 6.34 0.57 -16.34
C TYR A 168 5.45 1.83 -16.37
N ARG A 169 5.41 2.52 -17.52
CA ARG A 169 4.62 3.74 -17.72
C ARG A 169 3.67 3.65 -18.90
N SER A 170 4.16 3.21 -20.06
CA SER A 170 3.36 3.11 -21.28
C SER A 170 3.95 2.10 -22.26
N GLY A 171 3.08 1.41 -23.01
CA GLY A 171 3.49 0.47 -24.05
C GLY A 171 4.14 1.12 -25.26
N LYS A 172 3.98 2.44 -25.43
CA LYS A 172 4.59 3.22 -26.53
C LYS A 172 6.12 3.14 -26.53
N GLU A 173 6.74 3.07 -25.36
CA GLU A 173 8.20 2.94 -25.21
C GLU A 173 8.72 1.56 -25.69
N CYS A 174 7.79 0.63 -25.95
CA CYS A 174 8.07 -0.72 -26.41
C CYS A 174 7.57 -1.01 -27.83
N GLU A 175 7.15 0.01 -28.59
CA GLU A 175 6.68 -0.15 -29.97
C GLU A 175 7.71 -0.91 -30.82
N GLY A 176 7.27 -1.95 -31.53
CA GLY A 176 8.11 -2.76 -32.40
C GLY A 176 9.12 -3.69 -31.70
N LYS A 177 9.15 -3.75 -30.35
CA LYS A 177 10.02 -4.66 -29.57
C LYS A 177 9.34 -6.00 -29.26
N ASP A 178 10.13 -7.06 -29.04
CA ASP A 178 9.62 -8.31 -28.43
C ASP A 178 9.63 -8.21 -26.90
N VAL A 179 8.44 -8.29 -26.28
CA VAL A 179 8.28 -8.05 -24.84
C VAL A 179 7.65 -9.25 -24.14
N LEU A 180 8.36 -9.83 -23.17
CA LEU A 180 7.89 -10.89 -22.30
C LEU A 180 7.32 -10.32 -21.00
N VAL A 181 6.04 -10.54 -20.71
CA VAL A 181 5.40 -10.22 -19.43
C VAL A 181 5.32 -11.48 -18.57
N VAL A 182 5.93 -11.44 -17.37
CA VAL A 182 6.00 -12.57 -16.43
C VAL A 182 4.98 -12.39 -15.32
N GLY A 183 3.86 -13.12 -15.42
CA GLY A 183 2.75 -13.12 -14.46
C GLY A 183 1.43 -12.70 -15.12
N CYS A 184 0.32 -13.30 -14.67
CA CYS A 184 -1.05 -12.99 -15.12
C CYS A 184 -1.94 -12.36 -14.05
N GLY A 185 -1.35 -11.71 -13.04
CA GLY A 185 -2.14 -10.83 -12.17
C GLY A 185 -2.70 -9.64 -12.96
N ASN A 186 -3.59 -8.84 -12.35
CA ASN A 186 -4.21 -7.67 -13.00
C ASN A 186 -3.19 -6.80 -13.74
N SER A 187 -2.07 -6.46 -13.09
CA SER A 187 -1.01 -5.68 -13.71
C SER A 187 -0.38 -6.38 -14.92
N GLY A 188 -0.10 -7.68 -14.83
CA GLY A 188 0.50 -8.43 -15.94
C GLY A 188 -0.41 -8.48 -17.17
N MET A 189 -1.72 -8.71 -16.95
CA MET A 189 -2.68 -8.74 -18.04
C MET A 189 -2.90 -7.35 -18.67
N GLU A 190 -3.07 -6.30 -17.87
CA GLU A 190 -3.23 -4.94 -18.38
C GLU A 190 -1.99 -4.44 -19.13
N ILE A 191 -0.80 -4.68 -18.59
CA ILE A 191 0.46 -4.30 -19.24
C ILE A 191 0.62 -5.05 -20.55
N ALA A 192 0.32 -6.36 -20.59
CA ALA A 192 0.41 -7.14 -21.81
C ALA A 192 -0.57 -6.64 -22.90
N CYS A 193 -1.80 -6.28 -22.53
CA CYS A 193 -2.75 -5.66 -23.44
C CYS A 193 -2.25 -4.29 -23.94
N ASP A 194 -1.76 -3.43 -23.05
CA ASP A 194 -1.25 -2.10 -23.40
C ASP A 194 -0.06 -2.18 -24.37
N LEU A 195 0.86 -3.12 -24.14
CA LEU A 195 2.00 -3.41 -25.01
C LEU A 195 1.55 -3.88 -26.40
N ALA A 196 0.64 -4.86 -26.45
CA ALA A 196 0.13 -5.40 -27.71
C ALA A 196 -0.60 -4.33 -28.55
N GLU A 197 -1.44 -3.51 -27.91
CA GLU A 197 -2.14 -2.41 -28.58
C GLU A 197 -1.21 -1.27 -29.00
N SER A 198 -0.07 -1.10 -28.32
CA SER A 198 0.97 -0.12 -28.69
C SER A 198 1.94 -0.63 -29.76
N GLY A 199 1.71 -1.82 -30.33
CA GLY A 199 2.52 -2.37 -31.42
C GLY A 199 3.75 -3.17 -30.98
N ALA A 200 3.86 -3.56 -29.70
CA ALA A 200 4.88 -4.49 -29.24
C ALA A 200 4.50 -5.96 -29.53
N ARG A 201 5.49 -6.80 -29.89
CA ARG A 201 5.32 -8.24 -30.02
C ARG A 201 5.32 -8.88 -28.64
N THR A 202 4.13 -9.00 -28.04
CA THR A 202 3.97 -9.30 -26.61
C THR A 202 3.76 -10.79 -26.36
N SER A 203 4.51 -11.35 -25.41
CA SER A 203 4.36 -12.71 -24.89
C SER A 203 4.08 -12.68 -23.39
N ILE A 204 3.30 -13.63 -22.87
CA ILE A 204 2.99 -13.73 -21.44
C ILE A 204 3.43 -15.09 -20.91
N VAL A 205 4.09 -15.11 -19.75
CA VAL A 205 4.42 -16.33 -19.00
C VAL A 205 3.66 -16.37 -17.70
N VAL A 206 3.02 -17.50 -17.40
CA VAL A 206 2.24 -17.71 -16.19
C VAL A 206 2.78 -18.90 -15.39
N ARG A 207 2.73 -18.81 -14.06
CA ARG A 207 3.28 -19.83 -13.14
C ARG A 207 2.39 -21.07 -13.00
N SER A 208 1.13 -20.96 -13.42
CA SER A 208 0.11 -22.01 -13.41
C SER A 208 -0.45 -22.16 -14.82
N PRO A 209 -0.93 -23.35 -15.23
CA PRO A 209 -0.79 -23.81 -16.61
C PRO A 209 -1.52 -22.93 -17.64
N VAL A 210 -0.75 -22.10 -18.35
CA VAL A 210 -0.72 -21.92 -19.82
C VAL A 210 0.73 -21.49 -20.18
N LEU A 211 1.52 -22.41 -20.74
CA LEU A 211 3.00 -22.46 -20.77
C LEU A 211 3.67 -22.70 -19.40
N PRO A 212 4.65 -23.61 -19.30
CA PRO A 212 5.31 -23.95 -18.03
C PRO A 212 6.28 -22.87 -17.55
N SER A 213 6.58 -22.85 -16.25
CA SER A 213 7.52 -21.92 -15.61
C SER A 213 8.87 -21.78 -16.33
N LEU A 214 9.54 -20.63 -16.15
CA LEU A 214 10.91 -20.41 -16.59
C LEU A 214 11.86 -21.44 -15.95
N ALA A 215 12.73 -22.05 -16.75
CA ALA A 215 13.80 -22.93 -16.29
C ALA A 215 15.16 -22.22 -16.29
N SER A 216 15.49 -21.45 -17.33
CA SER A 216 16.74 -20.68 -17.41
C SER A 216 16.71 -19.60 -18.50
N VAL A 217 17.53 -18.56 -18.37
CA VAL A 217 17.73 -17.53 -19.40
C VAL A 217 19.21 -17.49 -19.81
N ARG A 218 19.49 -17.34 -21.11
CA ARG A 218 20.84 -17.23 -21.69
C ARG A 218 20.82 -16.30 -22.91
N GLY A 219 21.34 -15.08 -22.78
CA GLY A 219 21.22 -14.07 -23.84
C GLY A 219 19.76 -13.67 -24.04
N SER A 220 19.30 -13.57 -25.29
CA SER A 220 17.88 -13.41 -25.63
C SER A 220 17.07 -14.70 -25.46
N GLU A 221 17.72 -15.83 -25.17
CA GLU A 221 17.08 -17.14 -25.17
C GLU A 221 16.56 -17.52 -23.78
N VAL A 222 15.28 -17.88 -23.69
CA VAL A 222 14.58 -18.26 -22.47
C VAL A 222 14.06 -19.69 -22.62
N ARG A 223 14.47 -20.56 -21.69
CA ARG A 223 14.06 -21.97 -21.60
C ARG A 223 12.98 -22.14 -20.52
N PHE A 224 11.99 -22.97 -20.80
CA PHE A 224 10.88 -23.34 -19.92
C PHE A 224 11.08 -24.73 -19.30
N VAL A 225 10.35 -25.05 -18.22
CA VAL A 225 10.50 -26.33 -17.51
C VAL A 225 10.02 -27.55 -18.30
N ASP A 226 9.26 -27.37 -19.40
CA ASP A 226 8.97 -28.43 -20.37
C ASP A 226 10.09 -28.63 -21.41
N GLY A 227 11.20 -27.90 -21.28
CA GLY A 227 12.34 -27.96 -22.19
C GLY A 227 12.18 -27.10 -23.45
N LYS A 228 11.03 -26.45 -23.68
CA LYS A 228 10.88 -25.50 -24.79
C LYS A 228 11.78 -24.29 -24.57
N THR A 229 12.20 -23.68 -25.67
CA THR A 229 13.11 -22.55 -25.65
C THR A 229 12.67 -21.53 -26.69
N LEU A 230 12.59 -20.25 -26.31
CA LEU A 230 12.13 -19.14 -27.14
C LEU A 230 13.04 -17.92 -26.96
N GLN A 231 13.04 -16.98 -27.91
CA GLN A 231 13.84 -15.75 -27.81
C GLN A 231 12.98 -14.53 -27.45
N PHE A 232 13.50 -13.65 -26.61
CA PHE A 232 12.83 -12.44 -26.11
C PHE A 232 13.83 -11.29 -25.94
N ASP A 233 13.41 -10.07 -26.28
CA ASP A 233 14.24 -8.85 -26.18
C ASP A 233 14.02 -8.07 -24.86
N VAL A 234 12.86 -8.25 -24.20
CA VAL A 234 12.52 -7.60 -22.92
C VAL A 234 11.85 -8.62 -22.00
N ILE A 235 12.18 -8.64 -20.70
CA ILE A 235 11.46 -9.42 -19.67
C ILE A 235 10.94 -8.47 -18.58
N VAL A 236 9.61 -8.44 -18.41
CA VAL A 236 8.88 -7.64 -17.42
C VAL A 236 8.37 -8.56 -16.32
N PHE A 237 8.88 -8.42 -15.09
CA PHE A 237 8.37 -9.20 -13.96
C PHE A 237 7.15 -8.53 -13.32
N ALA A 238 5.98 -9.12 -13.57
CA ALA A 238 4.71 -8.77 -12.96
C ALA A 238 4.34 -9.78 -11.84
N THR A 239 5.33 -10.13 -11.01
CA THR A 239 5.25 -11.21 -10.02
C THR A 239 4.79 -10.77 -8.62
N GLY A 240 4.29 -9.55 -8.48
CA GLY A 240 3.77 -9.00 -7.22
C GLY A 240 4.83 -8.28 -6.38
N TYR A 241 4.48 -7.98 -5.12
CA TYR A 241 5.28 -7.17 -4.18
C TYR A 241 5.62 -7.97 -2.91
N LYS A 242 6.80 -7.73 -2.31
CA LYS A 242 7.22 -8.25 -1.00
C LYS A 242 7.06 -7.11 0.01
N ARG A 243 6.79 -7.45 1.26
CA ARG A 243 6.34 -6.50 2.29
C ARG A 243 7.43 -6.27 3.32
N THR A 244 7.57 -5.01 3.75
CA THR A 244 8.60 -4.58 4.70
C THR A 244 8.07 -4.37 6.12
N VAL A 245 6.80 -4.72 6.41
CA VAL A 245 6.16 -4.47 7.72
C VAL A 245 7.00 -5.03 8.88
N LYS A 246 7.59 -6.22 8.74
CA LYS A 246 8.49 -6.81 9.75
C LYS A 246 9.84 -6.10 9.89
N ASN A 247 10.27 -5.31 8.90
CA ASN A 247 11.55 -4.60 8.96
C ASN A 247 11.51 -3.48 10.01
N TRP A 248 10.31 -2.92 10.27
CA TRP A 248 10.12 -1.77 11.16
C TRP A 248 9.10 -2.00 12.30
N LEU A 249 8.18 -2.96 12.20
CA LEU A 249 7.32 -3.36 13.33
C LEU A 249 8.07 -4.38 14.20
N LYS A 250 8.65 -3.92 15.32
CA LYS A 250 9.34 -4.78 16.30
C LYS A 250 8.62 -4.74 17.65
N VAL A 251 7.63 -5.60 17.80
CA VAL A 251 6.93 -5.86 19.07
C VAL A 251 7.37 -7.23 19.56
N SER A 252 7.89 -7.32 20.79
CA SER A 252 8.14 -8.58 21.48
C SER A 252 6.79 -9.12 21.98
N ASP A 253 6.40 -10.31 21.52
CA ASP A 253 5.10 -10.97 21.75
C ASP A 253 3.89 -10.19 21.21
N ASP A 254 3.73 -10.28 19.89
CA ASP A 254 2.86 -9.51 19.00
C ASP A 254 1.38 -9.93 18.95
N GLY A 255 0.83 -10.63 19.95
CA GLY A 255 -0.63 -10.69 20.16
C GLY A 255 -1.52 -10.95 18.92
N TYR A 256 -1.03 -11.67 17.91
CA TYR A 256 -1.78 -12.21 16.77
C TYR A 256 -2.41 -11.24 15.75
N LEU A 257 -1.90 -10.02 15.52
CA LEU A 257 -2.52 -9.16 14.48
C LEU A 257 -1.98 -9.38 13.06
N ILE A 258 -0.68 -9.59 12.84
CA ILE A 258 -0.09 -9.67 11.50
C ILE A 258 0.63 -11.02 11.27
N ASP A 259 0.48 -11.63 10.09
CA ASP A 259 1.09 -12.91 9.72
C ASP A 259 2.50 -12.76 9.12
N ASP A 260 3.13 -13.88 8.79
CA ASP A 260 4.49 -13.89 8.24
C ASP A 260 4.60 -13.19 6.87
N ASP A 261 3.46 -12.98 6.19
CA ASP A 261 3.33 -12.25 4.94
C ASP A 261 2.94 -10.77 5.15
N GLY A 262 2.90 -10.26 6.39
CA GLY A 262 2.52 -8.88 6.66
C GLY A 262 1.02 -8.58 6.45
N MET A 263 0.17 -9.59 6.37
CA MET A 263 -1.30 -9.45 6.35
C MET A 263 -1.85 -9.44 7.76
N ALA A 264 -3.05 -8.91 7.96
CA ALA A 264 -3.74 -9.21 9.21
C ALA A 264 -3.94 -10.74 9.35
N LYS A 265 -3.58 -11.35 10.48
CA LYS A 265 -3.75 -12.79 10.77
C LYS A 265 -5.22 -13.20 10.79
N GLN A 266 -6.05 -12.37 11.42
CA GLN A 266 -7.48 -12.65 11.54
C GLN A 266 -8.20 -12.51 10.20
N GLU A 267 -9.26 -13.29 10.00
CA GLU A 267 -10.09 -13.20 8.81
C GLU A 267 -11.03 -11.99 8.85
N PHE A 268 -11.46 -11.57 7.66
CA PHE A 268 -12.53 -10.59 7.52
C PHE A 268 -13.81 -11.13 8.20
N PRO A 269 -14.59 -10.30 8.94
CA PRO A 269 -14.54 -8.84 9.02
C PRO A 269 -13.75 -8.25 10.22
N ASN A 270 -13.09 -9.07 11.04
CA ASN A 270 -12.48 -8.62 12.31
C ASN A 270 -10.98 -8.34 12.22
N HIS A 271 -10.40 -8.41 11.01
CA HIS A 271 -8.97 -8.33 10.75
C HIS A 271 -8.31 -6.99 11.09
N TRP A 272 -9.08 -5.93 11.27
CA TRP A 272 -8.59 -4.55 11.40
C TRP A 272 -8.18 -4.18 12.83
N LYS A 273 -8.53 -4.99 13.85
CA LYS A 273 -8.31 -4.68 15.27
C LYS A 273 -7.29 -5.60 15.93
N GLY A 274 -6.24 -5.02 16.51
CA GLY A 274 -5.28 -5.70 17.36
C GLY A 274 -5.39 -5.33 18.83
N MET A 275 -4.36 -5.72 19.59
CA MET A 275 -4.25 -5.42 21.01
C MET A 275 -3.78 -3.98 21.26
N ASN A 276 -4.06 -3.48 22.46
CA ASN A 276 -3.54 -2.22 22.99
C ASN A 276 -3.78 -0.99 22.10
N GLY A 277 -4.85 -0.97 21.29
CA GLY A 277 -5.14 0.14 20.40
C GLY A 277 -4.35 0.15 19.08
N LEU A 278 -3.78 -0.98 18.69
CA LEU A 278 -3.22 -1.20 17.35
C LEU A 278 -4.32 -1.56 16.35
N TYR A 279 -4.27 -0.96 15.17
CA TYR A 279 -5.19 -1.23 14.08
C TYR A 279 -4.46 -1.39 12.74
N CYS A 280 -5.10 -2.07 11.79
CA CYS A 280 -4.66 -2.19 10.40
C CYS A 280 -5.78 -1.77 9.44
N ALA A 281 -5.46 -0.91 8.48
CA ALA A 281 -6.41 -0.42 7.48
C ALA A 281 -5.94 -0.77 6.06
N GLY A 282 -6.78 -1.47 5.30
CA GLY A 282 -6.55 -1.73 3.87
C GLY A 282 -5.52 -2.83 3.56
N LEU A 283 -5.22 -3.71 4.52
CA LEU A 283 -4.21 -4.79 4.40
C LEU A 283 -4.82 -6.18 4.16
N LYS A 284 -5.92 -6.26 3.41
CA LYS A 284 -6.62 -7.53 3.08
C LYS A 284 -6.98 -7.67 1.60
N ARG A 285 -6.33 -6.93 0.69
CA ARG A 285 -6.57 -7.01 -0.77
C ARG A 285 -8.01 -6.75 -1.23
N ARG A 286 -8.79 -6.00 -0.46
CA ARG A 286 -10.18 -5.64 -0.79
C ARG A 286 -10.32 -4.26 -1.44
N GLY A 287 -9.20 -3.68 -1.89
CA GLY A 287 -9.16 -2.38 -2.56
C GLY A 287 -9.71 -1.23 -1.73
N PHE A 288 -10.31 -0.27 -2.41
CA PHE A 288 -10.94 0.91 -1.80
C PHE A 288 -12.11 0.52 -0.87
N TYR A 289 -12.97 -0.42 -1.28
CA TYR A 289 -14.09 -0.88 -0.45
C TYR A 289 -13.63 -1.38 0.92
N GLY A 290 -12.64 -2.29 0.96
CA GLY A 290 -12.11 -2.77 2.23
C GLY A 290 -11.44 -1.68 3.06
N SER A 291 -10.72 -0.76 2.40
CA SER A 291 -10.13 0.40 3.10
C SER A 291 -11.18 1.29 3.74
N SER A 292 -12.33 1.46 3.08
CA SER A 292 -13.46 2.25 3.59
C SER A 292 -14.11 1.61 4.81
N GLU A 293 -14.38 0.32 4.76
CA GLU A 293 -14.94 -0.45 5.89
C GLU A 293 -13.99 -0.43 7.10
N ASP A 294 -12.70 -0.72 6.88
CA ASP A 294 -11.69 -0.69 7.93
C ASP A 294 -11.62 0.69 8.59
N ALA A 295 -11.59 1.76 7.80
CA ALA A 295 -11.54 3.13 8.30
C ALA A 295 -12.75 3.49 9.18
N LEU A 296 -13.97 3.11 8.77
CA LEU A 296 -15.19 3.34 9.55
C LEU A 296 -15.17 2.56 10.87
N ASN A 297 -14.80 1.28 10.81
CA ASN A 297 -14.75 0.42 11.99
C ASN A 297 -13.72 0.91 13.02
N ILE A 298 -12.51 1.25 12.55
CA ILE A 298 -11.43 1.79 13.39
C ILE A 298 -11.88 3.10 14.07
N ALA A 299 -12.44 4.04 13.30
CA ALA A 299 -12.85 5.33 13.86
C ALA A 299 -13.96 5.19 14.90
N ASN A 300 -14.95 4.31 14.65
CA ASN A 300 -16.03 4.03 15.60
C ASN A 300 -15.51 3.35 16.88
N ASP A 301 -14.59 2.39 16.76
CA ASP A 301 -14.00 1.72 17.91
C ASP A 301 -13.21 2.69 18.80
N ILE A 302 -12.35 3.52 18.20
CA ILE A 302 -11.59 4.55 18.92
C ILE A 302 -12.55 5.51 19.63
N ASN A 303 -13.59 5.99 18.95
CA ASN A 303 -14.58 6.88 19.54
C ASN A 303 -15.31 6.25 20.75
N ASN A 304 -15.66 4.97 20.65
CA ASN A 304 -16.30 4.25 21.75
C ASN A 304 -15.35 4.10 22.95
N LEU A 305 -14.08 3.75 22.72
CA LEU A 305 -13.06 3.64 23.77
C LEU A 305 -12.81 4.98 24.47
N LEU A 306 -12.80 6.08 23.71
CA LEU A 306 -12.66 7.43 24.27
C LEU A 306 -13.84 7.80 25.16
N LYS A 307 -15.08 7.57 24.69
CA LYS A 307 -16.30 7.84 25.48
C LYS A 307 -16.37 7.01 26.75
N LEU A 308 -16.07 5.71 26.68
CA LEU A 308 -16.04 4.83 27.86
C LEU A 308 -15.08 5.37 28.92
N ARG A 309 -13.93 5.90 28.49
CA ARG A 309 -12.93 6.48 29.40
C ARG A 309 -13.41 7.79 30.04
N GLU A 310 -14.08 8.64 29.28
CA GLU A 310 -14.69 9.87 29.82
C GLU A 310 -15.71 9.53 30.91
N THR A 311 -16.57 8.53 30.68
CA THR A 311 -17.53 8.04 31.67
C THR A 311 -16.83 7.52 32.93
N LEU A 312 -15.85 6.62 32.80
CA LEU A 312 -15.11 6.07 33.94
C LEU A 312 -14.34 7.15 34.73
N SER A 313 -13.81 8.16 34.05
CA SER A 313 -13.10 9.28 34.70
C SER A 313 -14.05 10.24 35.42
N SER A 314 -15.32 10.28 35.00
CA SER A 314 -16.37 11.09 35.63
C SER A 314 -17.00 10.42 36.85
N GLU A 315 -17.04 9.08 36.90
CA GLU A 315 -17.54 8.30 38.05
C GLU A 315 -16.53 8.23 39.22
N GLN A 316 -15.26 8.57 38.97
CA GLN A 316 -14.19 8.59 39.97
C GLN A 316 -13.95 9.96 40.61
N LYS A 317 -14.72 10.99 40.22
CA LYS A 317 -14.67 12.35 40.78
C LYS A 317 -15.91 12.63 41.62
#